data_AF-A0A3D1J6M8-F1
#
_entry.id   AF-A0A3D1J6M8-F1
#
_cell.length_a   1.000
_cell.length_b   1.000
_cell.length_c   1.000
_cell.angle_alpha   90.00
_cell.angle_beta   90.00
_cell.angle_gamma   90.00
#
_symmetry.space_group_name_H-M   'P 1'
#
loop_
_entity.id
_entity.type
_entity.pdbx_description
1 polymer ?
#
loop_
_entity_poly.entity_id
_entity_poly.type
_entity_poly.pdbx_seq_one_letter_code
_entity_poly.pdbx_strand_id
1 'polypeptide(L)'
;MRPFEMTEEFHRTFDPTCPTIPQPFSYEKAIFRSGFKIEEIVEFIYAASNNDQEKFSVGLSQLHEAIDQAEQKLMAKGQPTEDSFTEQVDALCDLLYFTYGSFSLMGIDPDPLLAIVHQANMGKLFPDGQPHYHPETHKVMKPADWAERFAPERKIKAEIARQIQAKQAQDPQS
;
A
#
# COMPACT_ATOMS: atom_id res chain seq x y z
N MET A 1 -11.86 -13.30 1.89
CA MET A 1 -12.17 -11.86 1.78
C MET A 1 -11.31 -11.31 0.67
N ARG A 2 -11.88 -10.54 -0.24
CA ARG A 2 -11.13 -9.85 -1.30
C ARG A 2 -10.38 -8.66 -0.72
N PRO A 3 -9.28 -8.19 -1.33
CA PRO A 3 -8.51 -7.05 -0.81
C PRO A 3 -9.34 -5.80 -0.51
N PHE A 4 -10.33 -5.47 -1.36
CA PHE A 4 -11.24 -4.36 -1.10
C PHE A 4 -12.04 -4.55 0.21
N GLU A 5 -12.64 -5.72 0.40
CA GLU A 5 -13.43 -6.05 1.60
C GLU A 5 -12.57 -6.03 2.87
N MET A 6 -11.28 -6.39 2.79
CA MET A 6 -10.32 -6.27 3.90
C MET A 6 -10.15 -4.82 4.33
N THR A 7 -9.98 -3.92 3.35
CA THR A 7 -9.88 -2.48 3.64
C THR A 7 -11.19 -1.91 4.16
N GLU A 8 -12.36 -2.39 3.71
CA GLU A 8 -13.66 -1.96 4.26
C GLU A 8 -13.85 -2.42 5.70
N GLU A 9 -13.45 -3.64 6.04
CA GLU A 9 -13.45 -4.12 7.43
C GLU A 9 -12.53 -3.27 8.32
N PHE A 10 -11.31 -2.98 7.84
CA PHE A 10 -10.38 -2.11 8.55
C PHE A 10 -10.97 -0.72 8.78
N HIS A 11 -11.47 -0.03 7.74
CA HIS A 11 -12.02 1.32 7.91
C HIS A 11 -13.28 1.33 8.78
N ARG A 12 -14.16 0.33 8.69
CA ARG A 12 -15.32 0.24 9.61
C ARG A 12 -14.91 0.11 11.08
N THR A 13 -13.72 -0.42 11.34
CA THR A 13 -13.20 -0.64 12.69
C THR A 13 -12.38 0.56 13.19
N PHE A 14 -11.58 1.18 12.32
CA PHE A 14 -10.54 2.16 12.67
C PHE A 14 -10.78 3.56 12.10
N ASP A 15 -11.86 3.81 11.36
CA ASP A 15 -12.17 5.13 10.80
C ASP A 15 -13.66 5.47 11.00
N PRO A 16 -13.99 6.30 12.01
CA PRO A 16 -15.38 6.71 12.26
C PRO A 16 -15.94 7.62 11.17
N THR A 17 -15.12 8.09 10.22
CA THR A 17 -15.51 8.97 9.12
C THR A 17 -15.79 8.22 7.82
N CYS A 18 -15.84 6.88 7.85
CA CYS A 18 -16.11 6.06 6.68
C CYS A 18 -17.46 6.43 6.05
N PRO A 19 -17.50 6.79 4.75
CA PRO A 19 -18.74 7.20 4.11
C PRO A 19 -19.68 6.03 3.83
N THR A 20 -20.99 6.28 3.85
CA THR A 20 -22.01 5.26 3.60
C THR A 20 -22.42 5.14 2.12
N ILE A 21 -22.01 6.09 1.29
CA ILE A 21 -22.22 6.09 -0.16
C ILE A 21 -20.92 6.48 -0.89
N PRO A 22 -20.73 6.04 -2.15
CA PRO A 22 -19.58 6.47 -2.95
C PRO A 22 -19.57 7.98 -3.17
N GLN A 23 -18.42 8.62 -2.95
CA GLN A 23 -18.21 10.04 -3.17
C GLN A 23 -16.73 10.32 -3.46
N PRO A 24 -16.40 11.38 -4.21
CA PRO A 24 -15.01 11.75 -4.45
C PRO A 24 -14.32 12.16 -3.15
N PHE A 25 -13.00 12.02 -3.12
CA PHE A 25 -12.21 12.67 -2.09
C PHE A 25 -12.13 14.18 -2.34
N SER A 26 -12.06 14.94 -1.24
CA SER A 26 -11.58 16.31 -1.31
C SER A 26 -10.12 16.32 -1.76
N TYR A 27 -9.66 17.47 -2.25
CA TYR A 27 -8.27 17.67 -2.65
C TYR A 27 -7.29 17.32 -1.51
N GLU A 28 -7.57 17.77 -0.29
CA GLU A 28 -6.74 17.53 0.89
C GLU A 28 -6.69 16.04 1.25
N LYS A 29 -7.84 15.35 1.18
CA LYS A 29 -7.92 13.91 1.45
C LYS A 29 -7.19 13.10 0.38
N ALA A 30 -7.27 13.51 -0.88
CA ALA A 30 -6.54 12.89 -1.98
C ALA A 30 -5.02 13.01 -1.77
N ILE A 31 -4.51 14.20 -1.43
CA ILE A 31 -3.08 14.41 -1.11
C ILE A 31 -2.66 13.57 0.08
N PHE A 32 -3.41 13.63 1.19
CA PHE A 32 -3.12 12.87 2.39
C PHE A 32 -3.04 11.36 2.09
N ARG A 33 -3.98 10.85 1.30
CA ARG A 33 -4.02 9.43 0.90
C ARG A 33 -2.88 9.06 -0.04
N SER A 34 -2.41 9.98 -0.88
CA SER A 34 -1.24 9.81 -1.73
C SER A 34 0.07 9.75 -0.94
N GLY A 35 0.18 10.49 0.17
CA GLY A 35 1.36 10.46 1.03
C GLY A 35 1.73 9.06 1.52
N PHE A 36 0.74 8.25 1.90
CA PHE A 36 1.00 6.85 2.30
C PHE A 36 1.59 6.02 1.16
N LYS A 37 1.16 6.24 -0.08
CA LYS A 37 1.70 5.51 -1.24
C LYS A 37 3.13 5.91 -1.54
N ILE A 38 3.46 7.20 -1.36
CA ILE A 38 4.81 7.71 -1.54
C ILE A 38 5.76 7.08 -0.52
N GLU A 39 5.34 6.95 0.75
CA GLU A 39 6.11 6.26 1.80
C GLU A 39 6.48 4.83 1.36
N GLU A 40 5.49 4.04 0.93
CA GLU A 40 5.72 2.65 0.45
C GLU A 40 6.59 2.58 -0.82
N ILE A 41 6.47 3.55 -1.74
CA ILE A 41 7.32 3.60 -2.94
C ILE A 41 8.78 3.90 -2.55
N VAL A 42 9.02 4.81 -1.60
CA VAL A 42 10.37 5.10 -1.10
C VAL A 42 10.95 3.88 -0.38
N GLU A 43 10.15 3.20 0.46
CA GLU A 43 10.56 1.95 1.11
C GLU A 43 10.88 0.85 0.10
N PHE A 44 10.10 0.73 -0.98
CA PHE A 44 10.36 -0.22 -2.06
C PHE A 44 11.71 0.04 -2.75
N ILE A 45 12.04 1.29 -3.08
CA ILE A 45 13.34 1.67 -3.66
C ILE A 45 14.48 1.41 -2.66
N TYR A 46 14.26 1.71 -1.36
CA TYR A 46 15.22 1.42 -0.31
C TYR A 46 15.49 -0.08 -0.16
N ALA A 47 14.45 -0.92 -0.21
CA ALA A 47 14.61 -2.37 -0.18
C ALA A 47 15.34 -2.87 -1.44
N ALA A 48 15.01 -2.33 -2.62
CA ALA A 48 15.67 -2.68 -3.89
C ALA A 48 17.14 -2.24 -3.96
N SER A 49 17.54 -1.20 -3.23
CA SER A 49 18.94 -0.77 -3.17
C SER A 49 19.82 -1.69 -2.34
N ASN A 50 19.23 -2.57 -1.51
CA ASN A 50 19.95 -3.58 -0.72
C ASN A 50 21.13 -3.01 0.10
N ASN A 51 20.85 -2.01 0.93
CA ASN A 51 21.82 -1.28 1.77
C ASN A 51 22.85 -0.43 1.00
N ASP A 52 22.72 -0.30 -0.32
CA ASP A 52 23.55 0.60 -1.13
C ASP A 52 22.98 2.02 -1.07
N GLN A 53 23.62 2.87 -0.26
CA GLN A 53 23.14 4.24 -0.02
C GLN A 53 23.25 5.13 -1.26
N GLU A 54 24.25 4.90 -2.13
CA GLU A 54 24.41 5.65 -3.37
C GLU A 54 23.30 5.27 -4.36
N LYS A 55 23.03 3.98 -4.55
CA LYS A 55 21.90 3.53 -5.38
C LYS A 55 20.57 4.02 -4.86
N PHE A 56 20.36 4.02 -3.54
CA PHE A 56 19.14 4.57 -2.95
C PHE A 56 18.99 6.06 -3.28
N SER A 57 20.05 6.86 -3.12
CA SER A 57 20.02 8.29 -3.43
C SER A 57 19.72 8.53 -4.91
N VAL A 58 20.36 7.78 -5.82
CA VAL A 58 20.12 7.89 -7.27
C VAL A 58 18.67 7.51 -7.61
N GLY A 59 18.15 6.41 -7.05
CA GLY A 59 16.78 5.98 -7.26
C GLY A 59 15.75 7.00 -6.76
N LEU A 60 16.02 7.64 -5.61
CA LEU A 60 15.15 8.69 -5.09
C LEU A 60 15.17 9.94 -5.97
N SER A 61 16.33 10.36 -6.48
CA SER A 61 16.41 11.46 -7.45
C SER A 61 15.61 11.16 -8.73
N GLN A 62 15.69 9.93 -9.23
CA GLN A 62 14.89 9.50 -10.40
C GLN A 62 13.38 9.51 -10.11
N LEU A 63 12.96 9.18 -8.89
CA LEU A 63 11.56 9.28 -8.49
C LEU A 63 11.07 10.74 -8.50
N HIS A 64 11.89 11.68 -8.02
CA HIS A 64 11.57 13.11 -8.11
C HIS A 64 11.43 13.57 -9.56
N GLU A 65 12.37 13.21 -10.43
CA GLU A 65 12.28 13.53 -11.86
C GLU A 65 11.03 12.93 -12.52
N ALA A 66 10.63 11.71 -12.13
CA ALA A 66 9.43 11.08 -12.64
C ALA A 66 8.15 11.83 -12.23
N ILE A 67 8.12 12.39 -11.01
CA ILE A 67 7.02 13.25 -10.55
C ILE A 67 6.96 14.53 -11.39
N ASP A 68 8.09 15.21 -11.59
CA ASP A 68 8.17 16.43 -12.39
C ASP A 68 7.72 16.20 -13.83
N GLN A 69 8.12 15.06 -14.42
CA GLN A 69 7.69 14.67 -15.77
C GLN A 69 6.19 14.36 -15.83
N ALA A 70 5.62 13.74 -14.80
CA ALA A 70 4.18 13.46 -14.73
C ALA A 70 3.38 14.76 -14.64
N GLU A 71 3.82 15.72 -13.83
CA GLU A 71 3.24 17.06 -13.76
C GLU A 71 3.28 17.76 -15.12
N GLN A 72 4.45 17.81 -15.77
CA GLN A 72 4.61 18.45 -17.08
C GLN A 72 3.67 17.85 -18.13
N LYS A 73 3.50 16.52 -18.14
CA LYS A 73 2.58 15.84 -19.06
C LYS A 73 1.13 16.25 -18.81
N LEU A 74 0.70 16.36 -17.55
CA LEU A 74 -0.66 16.79 -17.21
C LEU A 74 -0.87 18.27 -17.57
N MET A 75 0.08 19.14 -17.26
CA MET A 75 0.01 20.57 -17.61
C MET A 75 -0.02 20.78 -19.13
N ALA A 76 0.75 20.02 -19.89
CA ALA A 76 0.78 20.09 -21.35
C ALA A 76 -0.53 19.62 -22.01
N LYS A 77 -1.26 18.68 -21.39
CA LYS A 77 -2.61 18.31 -21.86
C LYS A 77 -3.59 19.48 -21.73
N GLY A 78 -3.46 20.29 -20.68
CA GLY A 78 -4.25 21.50 -20.48
C GLY A 78 -5.77 21.29 -20.40
N GLN A 79 -6.21 20.05 -20.22
CA GLN A 79 -7.62 19.69 -20.16
C GLN A 79 -8.12 19.88 -18.73
N PRO A 80 -9.20 20.66 -18.52
CA PRO A 80 -9.84 20.70 -17.21
C PRO A 80 -10.43 19.32 -16.89
N THR A 81 -10.40 18.95 -15.62
CA THR A 81 -11.16 17.80 -15.13
C THR A 81 -12.65 18.03 -15.36
N GLU A 82 -13.28 17.16 -16.15
CA GLU A 82 -14.72 17.24 -16.45
C GLU A 82 -15.55 16.42 -15.45
N ASP A 83 -15.01 15.27 -15.01
CA ASP A 83 -15.60 14.41 -13.98
C ASP A 83 -14.53 13.96 -12.98
N SER A 84 -14.37 14.76 -11.93
CA SER A 84 -13.34 14.51 -10.91
C SER A 84 -13.51 13.17 -10.21
N PHE A 85 -14.74 12.68 -10.01
CA PHE A 85 -14.91 11.43 -9.29
C PHE A 85 -14.47 10.25 -10.15
N THR A 86 -14.90 10.22 -11.41
CA THR A 86 -14.47 9.19 -12.36
C THR A 86 -12.95 9.21 -12.55
N GLU A 87 -12.35 10.39 -12.75
CA GLU A 87 -10.89 10.53 -12.92
C GLU A 87 -10.09 10.08 -11.67
N GLN A 88 -10.60 10.37 -10.46
CA GLN A 88 -9.98 9.87 -9.22
C GLN A 88 -10.02 8.33 -9.14
N VAL A 89 -11.15 7.72 -9.50
CA VAL A 89 -11.31 6.26 -9.48
C VAL A 89 -10.43 5.59 -10.53
N ASP A 90 -10.37 6.15 -11.75
CA ASP A 90 -9.52 5.68 -12.84
C ASP A 90 -8.05 5.64 -12.43
N ALA A 91 -7.53 6.75 -11.88
CA ALA A 91 -6.15 6.81 -11.38
C ALA A 91 -5.85 5.79 -10.27
N LEU A 92 -6.83 5.50 -9.39
CA LEU A 92 -6.66 4.46 -8.37
C LEU A 92 -6.65 3.05 -8.98
N CYS A 93 -7.46 2.79 -10.01
CA CYS A 93 -7.45 1.53 -10.75
C CYS A 93 -6.10 1.31 -11.44
N ASP A 94 -5.54 2.32 -12.10
CA ASP A 94 -4.22 2.24 -12.73
C ASP A 94 -3.12 1.94 -11.70
N LEU A 95 -3.15 2.61 -10.55
CA LEU A 95 -2.20 2.32 -9.47
C LEU A 95 -2.29 0.86 -9.00
N LEU A 96 -3.50 0.34 -8.80
CA LEU A 96 -3.69 -1.08 -8.47
C LEU A 96 -3.12 -1.96 -9.58
N TYR A 97 -3.42 -1.67 -10.84
CA TYR A 97 -2.95 -2.47 -11.98
C TYR A 97 -1.41 -2.53 -12.03
N PHE A 98 -0.72 -1.40 -11.87
CA PHE A 98 0.75 -1.38 -11.84
C PHE A 98 1.33 -2.06 -10.59
N THR A 99 0.67 -1.94 -9.43
CA THR A 99 1.09 -2.66 -8.22
C THR A 99 0.97 -4.18 -8.39
N TYR A 100 -0.19 -4.69 -8.87
CA TYR A 100 -0.35 -6.12 -9.16
C TYR A 100 0.57 -6.59 -10.28
N GLY A 101 0.77 -5.76 -11.32
CA GLY A 101 1.74 -6.03 -12.37
C GLY A 101 3.17 -6.20 -11.83
N SER A 102 3.56 -5.41 -10.84
CA SER A 102 4.87 -5.55 -10.18
C SER A 102 5.01 -6.88 -9.44
N PHE A 103 3.99 -7.30 -8.68
CA PHE A 103 3.95 -8.63 -8.06
C PHE A 103 4.02 -9.75 -9.10
N SER A 104 3.27 -9.62 -10.20
CA SER A 104 3.31 -10.57 -11.32
C SER A 104 4.71 -10.70 -11.92
N LEU A 105 5.41 -9.58 -12.14
CA LEU A 105 6.78 -9.58 -12.66
C LEU A 105 7.79 -10.18 -11.67
N MET A 106 7.55 -10.03 -10.36
CA MET A 106 8.33 -10.72 -9.31
C MET A 106 7.99 -12.20 -9.20
N GLY A 107 6.91 -12.66 -9.84
CA GLY A 107 6.41 -14.00 -9.69
C GLY A 107 5.88 -14.29 -8.28
N ILE A 108 5.37 -13.28 -7.58
CA ILE A 108 4.76 -13.43 -6.26
C ILE A 108 3.26 -13.20 -6.38
N ASP A 109 2.47 -14.10 -5.80
CA ASP A 109 1.03 -13.92 -5.61
C ASP A 109 0.79 -13.07 -4.35
N PRO A 110 0.22 -11.85 -4.49
CA PRO A 110 0.01 -10.96 -3.36
C PRO A 110 -1.17 -11.34 -2.47
N ASP A 111 -2.12 -12.18 -2.92
CA ASP A 111 -3.36 -12.42 -2.17
C ASP A 111 -3.13 -12.99 -0.75
N PRO A 112 -2.30 -14.02 -0.55
CA PRO A 112 -1.97 -14.52 0.79
C PRO A 112 -1.23 -13.49 1.65
N LEU A 113 -0.38 -12.67 1.03
CA LEU A 113 0.40 -11.62 1.70
C LEU A 113 -0.51 -10.49 2.19
N LEU A 114 -1.48 -10.07 1.37
CA LEU A 114 -2.49 -9.09 1.75
C LEU A 114 -3.34 -9.59 2.92
N ALA A 115 -3.68 -10.88 2.96
CA ALA A 115 -4.39 -11.46 4.09
C ALA A 115 -3.57 -11.43 5.40
N ILE A 116 -2.24 -11.65 5.32
CA ILE A 116 -1.32 -11.52 6.45
C ILE A 116 -1.27 -10.07 6.95
N VAL A 117 -1.13 -9.10 6.04
CA VAL A 117 -1.13 -7.68 6.38
C VAL A 117 -2.46 -7.25 6.98
N HIS A 118 -3.58 -7.73 6.43
CA HIS A 118 -4.92 -7.48 6.99
C HIS A 118 -5.04 -7.98 8.42
N GLN A 119 -4.64 -9.23 8.69
CA GLN A 119 -4.64 -9.79 10.05
C GLN A 119 -3.78 -8.95 11.01
N ALA A 120 -2.61 -8.49 10.56
CA ALA A 120 -1.73 -7.64 11.35
C ALA A 120 -2.38 -6.29 11.66
N ASN A 121 -3.05 -5.68 10.68
CA ASN A 121 -3.76 -4.41 10.82
C ASN A 121 -4.96 -4.54 11.77
N MET A 122 -5.76 -5.58 11.66
CA MET A 122 -6.88 -5.84 12.57
C MET A 122 -6.40 -6.12 14.01
N GLY A 123 -5.21 -6.70 14.17
CA GLY A 123 -4.57 -6.88 15.47
C GLY A 123 -4.22 -5.59 16.21
N LYS A 124 -4.37 -4.40 15.58
CA LYS A 124 -4.13 -3.09 16.23
C LYS A 124 -5.24 -2.67 17.20
N LEU A 125 -6.33 -3.42 17.31
CA LEU A 125 -7.33 -3.20 18.36
C LEU A 125 -6.70 -3.39 19.75
N PHE A 126 -6.98 -2.46 20.65
CA PHE A 126 -6.50 -2.54 22.02
C PHE A 126 -7.31 -3.56 22.84
N PRO A 127 -6.81 -4.00 24.01
CA PRO A 127 -7.53 -4.96 24.86
C PRO A 127 -8.94 -4.53 25.31
N ASP A 128 -9.24 -3.23 25.26
CA ASP A 128 -10.56 -2.66 25.50
C ASP A 128 -11.53 -2.82 24.30
N GLY A 129 -11.05 -3.40 23.19
CA GLY A 129 -11.80 -3.60 21.96
C GLY A 129 -11.93 -2.34 21.11
N GLN A 130 -11.19 -1.27 21.41
CA GLN A 130 -11.27 0.00 20.70
C GLN A 130 -9.96 0.33 19.96
N PRO A 131 -10.04 1.07 18.85
CA PRO A 131 -8.87 1.68 18.22
C PRO A 131 -8.37 2.87 19.06
N HIS A 132 -7.06 3.00 19.19
CA HIS A 132 -6.43 4.17 19.81
C HIS A 132 -5.66 4.95 18.74
N TYR A 133 -5.61 6.27 18.85
CA TYR A 133 -5.03 7.15 17.84
C TYR A 133 -3.97 8.06 18.45
N HIS A 134 -2.91 8.32 17.68
CA HIS A 134 -1.91 9.29 18.07
C HIS A 134 -2.55 10.70 18.14
N PRO A 135 -2.37 11.47 19.22
CA PRO A 135 -3.12 12.72 19.45
C PRO A 135 -2.91 13.78 18.37
N GLU A 136 -1.70 13.85 17.79
CA GLU A 136 -1.38 14.82 16.74
C GLU A 136 -1.66 14.28 15.33
N THR A 137 -1.03 13.16 14.96
CA THR A 137 -1.09 12.61 13.60
C THR A 137 -2.38 11.84 13.29
N HIS A 138 -3.20 11.52 14.30
CA HIS A 138 -4.38 10.67 14.19
C HIS A 138 -4.11 9.28 13.59
N LYS A 139 -2.83 8.85 13.53
CA LYS A 139 -2.45 7.51 13.09
C LYS A 139 -2.91 6.48 14.13
N VAL A 140 -3.46 5.36 13.66
CA VAL A 140 -3.83 4.21 14.50
C VAL A 140 -2.59 3.68 15.23
N MET A 141 -2.68 3.60 16.55
CA MET A 141 -1.63 3.10 17.44
C MET A 141 -1.63 1.57 17.52
N LYS A 142 -0.54 1.01 18.04
CA LYS A 142 -0.37 -0.45 18.23
C LYS A 142 -0.36 -0.76 19.73
N PRO A 143 -1.02 -1.84 20.21
CA PRO A 143 -0.88 -2.28 21.59
C PRO A 143 0.54 -2.83 21.86
N ALA A 144 0.92 -2.93 23.13
CA ALA A 144 2.29 -3.27 23.54
C ALA A 144 2.77 -4.65 23.04
N ASP A 145 1.87 -5.63 23.01
CA ASP A 145 2.13 -7.01 22.56
C ASP A 145 1.91 -7.20 21.03
N TRP A 146 1.58 -6.13 20.30
CA TRP A 146 1.26 -6.21 18.87
C TRP A 146 2.41 -6.79 18.05
N ALA A 147 3.64 -6.32 18.31
CA ALA A 147 4.80 -6.72 17.53
C ALA A 147 5.09 -8.22 17.66
N GLU A 148 4.88 -8.77 18.86
CA GLU A 148 5.08 -10.19 19.12
C GLU A 148 4.00 -11.05 18.46
N ARG A 149 2.74 -10.60 18.53
CA ARG A 149 1.57 -11.42 18.15
C ARG A 149 1.15 -11.28 16.70
N PHE A 150 1.28 -10.07 16.15
CA PHE A 150 0.61 -9.67 14.91
C PHE A 150 1.55 -9.13 13.84
N ALA A 151 2.79 -8.76 14.16
CA ALA A 151 3.71 -8.20 13.17
C ALA A 151 3.86 -9.13 11.94
N PRO A 152 3.70 -8.59 10.71
CA PRO A 152 3.51 -9.42 9.53
C PRO A 152 4.82 -9.97 8.97
N GLU A 153 5.98 -9.41 9.31
CA GLU A 153 7.25 -9.60 8.60
C GLU A 153 7.68 -11.07 8.60
N ARG A 154 7.57 -11.77 9.74
CA ARG A 154 7.91 -13.20 9.84
C ARG A 154 6.98 -14.06 8.98
N LYS A 155 5.68 -13.72 8.94
CA LYS A 155 4.66 -14.44 8.17
C LYS A 155 4.82 -14.18 6.67
N ILE A 156 5.08 -12.93 6.27
CA ILE A 156 5.40 -12.53 4.89
C ILE A 156 6.61 -13.31 4.38
N LYS A 157 7.71 -13.35 5.16
CA LYS A 157 8.91 -14.09 4.77
C LYS A 157 8.64 -15.59 4.58
N ALA A 158 7.85 -16.19 5.46
CA ALA A 158 7.46 -17.59 5.36
C ALA A 158 6.59 -17.86 4.12
N GLU A 159 5.63 -16.98 3.83
CA GLU A 159 4.77 -17.11 2.66
C GLU A 159 5.53 -16.93 1.33
N ILE A 160 6.44 -15.96 1.25
CA ILE A 160 7.33 -15.80 0.09
C ILE A 160 8.15 -17.09 -0.12
N ALA A 161 8.75 -17.65 0.94
CA ALA A 161 9.52 -18.88 0.84
C ALA A 161 8.67 -20.07 0.36
N ARG A 162 7.42 -20.17 0.84
CA ARG A 162 6.46 -21.20 0.40
C ARG A 162 6.15 -21.07 -1.10
N GLN A 163 5.92 -19.85 -1.59
CA GLN A 163 5.65 -19.62 -3.02
C GLN A 163 6.86 -19.96 -3.90
N ILE A 164 8.06 -19.59 -3.47
CA ILE A 164 9.31 -19.95 -4.17
C ILE A 164 9.45 -21.47 -4.27
N GLN A 165 9.29 -22.19 -3.16
CA GLN A 165 9.38 -23.66 -3.13
C GLN A 165 8.32 -24.31 -4.02
N ALA A 166 7.08 -23.80 -4.01
CA ALA A 166 6.00 -24.32 -4.84
C ALA A 166 6.31 -24.16 -6.34
N LYS A 167 6.87 -23.02 -6.75
CA LYS A 167 7.28 -22.78 -8.15
C LYS A 167 8.47 -23.64 -8.57
N GLN A 168 9.48 -23.78 -7.71
CA GLN A 168 10.62 -24.66 -7.96
C GLN A 168 10.20 -26.13 -8.12
N ALA A 169 9.25 -26.60 -7.32
CA ALA A 169 8.72 -27.96 -7.46
C ALA A 169 7.92 -28.19 -8.75
N GLN A 170 7.40 -27.12 -9.36
CA GLN A 170 6.66 -27.16 -10.64
C GLN A 170 7.57 -27.03 -11.86
N ASP A 171 8.82 -26.59 -11.68
CA ASP A 171 9.83 -26.50 -12.73
C ASP A 171 11.01 -27.45 -12.44
N PRO A 172 10.87 -28.76 -12.73
CA PRO A 172 11.88 -29.77 -12.40
C PRO A 172 13.16 -29.70 -13.27
N GLN A 173 13.34 -28.67 -14.11
CA GLN A 173 14.49 -28.51 -15.00
C GLN A 173 15.27 -27.19 -14.84
N SER A 174 14.99 -26.37 -13.82
CA SER A 174 15.77 -25.17 -13.47
C SER A 174 16.93 -25.47 -12.51
#